data_AF-A0A7Y3MJP3-F1
#
_entry.id   AF-A0A7Y3MJP3-F1
#
_cell.length_a   1.000
_cell.length_b   1.000
_cell.length_c   1.000
_cell.angle_alpha   90.00
_cell.angle_beta   90.00
_cell.angle_gamma   90.00
#
_symmetry.space_group_name_H-M   'P 1'
#
loop_
_entity.id
_entity.type
_entity.pdbx_description
1 polymer ?
#
loop_
_entity_poly.entity_id
_entity_poly.type
_entity_poly.pdbx_seq_one_letter_code
_entity_poly.pdbx_strand_id
1 'polypeptide(L)'
;ELSIHPDENGNHKLDKNALHIWPRGGFMLIALPNLDGSFTVTLFLAYEGEHSFENLQDAASVIKFFETHFADALKVMPHLSEEFFENPTGSLVTVRCYPWVKENKVCLLGDAAHAIVPFYGQGMNSGFEDCSALHEIMEKENDWTKILTQFQKERKPAGDAIADLALYNFIEMRDLVGDKKFLLRKKIEAWFSEKHSDVWIPQYSMVTFSHIPYHHALAKGKMQREIMDKVMQMPDIENKWNSEEVENTILSELKTVSLAN
;
A
#
# COMPACT_ATOMS: atom_id res chain seq x y z
N GLU A 1 8.03 -14.15 -11.47
CA GLU A 1 8.74 -13.23 -10.56
C GLU A 1 10.16 -13.06 -11.08
N LEU A 2 10.90 -12.04 -10.64
CA LEU A 2 12.32 -11.85 -10.99
C LEU A 2 13.16 -11.96 -9.71
N SER A 3 14.49 -12.03 -9.81
CA SER A 3 15.34 -12.20 -8.64
C SER A 3 16.62 -11.35 -8.63
N ILE A 4 17.08 -11.06 -7.41
CA ILE A 4 18.47 -10.68 -7.13
C ILE A 4 19.07 -11.82 -6.32
N HIS A 5 19.99 -12.58 -6.92
CA HIS A 5 20.68 -13.65 -6.22
C HIS A 5 21.63 -13.11 -5.14
N PRO A 6 21.93 -13.92 -4.10
CA PRO A 6 22.95 -13.58 -3.12
C PRO A 6 24.32 -13.32 -3.77
N ASP A 7 25.23 -12.70 -3.01
CA ASP A 7 26.64 -12.62 -3.37
C ASP A 7 27.35 -13.99 -3.25
N GLU A 8 28.63 -14.04 -3.59
CA GLU A 8 29.45 -15.27 -3.53
C GLU A 8 29.55 -15.88 -2.12
N ASN A 9 29.25 -15.10 -1.08
CA ASN A 9 29.27 -15.52 0.32
C ASN A 9 27.87 -15.84 0.87
N GLY A 10 26.82 -15.76 0.06
CA GLY A 10 25.44 -15.97 0.51
C GLY A 10 24.80 -14.74 1.15
N ASN A 11 25.39 -13.56 1.06
CA ASN A 11 24.84 -12.33 1.64
C ASN A 11 23.92 -11.59 0.66
N HIS A 12 23.03 -10.78 1.24
CA HIS A 12 22.21 -9.80 0.52
C HIS A 12 23.06 -8.76 -0.20
N LYS A 13 22.77 -8.51 -1.48
CA LYS A 13 23.43 -7.46 -2.29
C LYS A 13 22.90 -6.04 -2.03
N LEU A 14 21.73 -5.93 -1.40
CA LEU A 14 21.10 -4.67 -0.99
C LEU A 14 20.85 -4.72 0.53
N ASP A 15 20.38 -3.61 1.12
CA ASP A 15 20.00 -3.60 2.54
C ASP A 15 18.88 -4.62 2.82
N LYS A 16 19.20 -5.64 3.62
CA LYS A 16 18.28 -6.73 3.98
C LYS A 16 17.15 -6.31 4.92
N ASN A 17 17.23 -5.13 5.55
CA ASN A 17 16.23 -4.64 6.49
C ASN A 17 15.28 -3.60 5.85
N ALA A 18 15.32 -3.47 4.52
CA ALA A 18 14.53 -2.50 3.78
C ALA A 18 13.66 -3.18 2.71
N LEU A 19 12.51 -2.58 2.44
CA LEU A 19 11.74 -2.82 1.22
C LEU A 19 12.24 -1.83 0.15
N HIS A 20 12.73 -2.35 -0.98
CA HIS A 20 13.31 -1.53 -2.04
C HIS A 20 12.27 -1.20 -3.11
N ILE A 21 12.24 0.05 -3.59
CA ILE A 21 11.28 0.55 -4.58
C ILE A 21 12.02 1.40 -5.62
N TRP A 22 11.79 1.14 -6.90
CA TRP A 22 12.22 1.97 -8.02
C TRP A 22 10.99 2.55 -8.75
N PRO A 23 10.57 3.78 -8.43
CA PRO A 23 9.37 4.40 -9.00
C PRO A 23 9.66 5.08 -10.35
N ARG A 24 8.78 4.93 -11.35
CA ARG A 24 8.92 5.56 -12.69
C ARG A 24 7.64 6.23 -13.21
N GLY A 25 6.66 6.53 -12.35
CA GLY A 25 5.41 7.22 -12.73
C GLY A 25 4.41 6.36 -13.52
N GLY A 26 4.82 5.67 -14.58
CA GLY A 26 3.94 4.71 -15.28
C GLY A 26 4.00 3.30 -14.71
N PHE A 27 5.14 2.95 -14.12
CA PHE A 27 5.54 1.60 -13.76
C PHE A 27 6.55 1.66 -12.61
N MET A 28 6.81 0.53 -11.95
CA MET A 28 7.76 0.45 -10.85
C MET A 28 8.30 -0.95 -10.65
N LEU A 29 9.46 -1.03 -9.98
CA LEU A 29 10.06 -2.28 -9.51
C LEU A 29 10.04 -2.28 -7.98
N ILE A 30 9.75 -3.42 -7.35
CA ILE A 30 9.92 -3.61 -5.89
C ILE A 30 10.77 -4.86 -5.63
N ALA A 31 11.54 -4.86 -4.54
CA ALA A 31 12.30 -6.03 -4.11
C ALA A 31 12.13 -6.28 -2.60
N LEU A 32 11.80 -7.52 -2.24
CA LEU A 32 11.67 -7.99 -0.86
C LEU A 32 12.79 -8.99 -0.52
N PRO A 33 13.45 -8.86 0.64
CA PRO A 33 14.55 -9.74 1.03
C PRO A 33 14.05 -11.12 1.43
N ASN A 34 14.78 -12.15 1.00
CA ASN A 34 14.60 -13.55 1.41
C ASN A 34 15.65 -13.95 2.46
N LEU A 35 15.41 -15.03 3.21
CA LEU A 35 16.33 -15.47 4.27
C LEU A 35 17.67 -16.02 3.74
N ASP A 36 17.70 -16.45 2.48
CA ASP A 36 18.86 -17.07 1.82
C ASP A 36 19.83 -16.06 1.18
N GLY A 37 19.65 -14.77 1.44
CA GLY A 37 20.46 -13.71 0.84
C GLY A 37 19.95 -13.19 -0.50
N SER A 38 18.92 -13.82 -1.09
CA SER A 38 18.29 -13.33 -2.32
C SER A 38 17.25 -12.24 -2.06
N PHE A 39 16.77 -11.61 -3.12
CA PHE A 39 15.53 -10.82 -3.12
C PHE A 39 14.58 -11.32 -4.20
N THR A 40 13.30 -11.40 -3.88
CA THR A 40 12.24 -11.54 -4.88
C THR A 40 11.87 -10.17 -5.41
N VAL A 41 11.93 -10.01 -6.72
CA VAL A 41 11.71 -8.76 -7.43
C VAL A 41 10.42 -8.83 -8.25
N THR A 42 9.60 -7.79 -8.17
CA THR A 42 8.35 -7.68 -8.92
C THR A 42 8.33 -6.40 -9.75
N LEU A 43 8.12 -6.56 -11.06
CA LEU A 43 7.88 -5.47 -12.00
C LEU A 43 6.38 -5.25 -12.15
N PHE A 44 5.92 -4.04 -11.85
CA PHE A 44 4.57 -3.59 -12.17
C PHE A 44 4.61 -2.72 -13.41
N LEU A 45 4.07 -3.23 -14.51
CA LEU A 45 4.06 -2.60 -15.83
C LEU A 45 2.68 -2.79 -16.48
N ALA A 46 2.26 -1.84 -17.31
CA ALA A 46 1.00 -1.95 -18.04
C ALA A 46 1.06 -3.10 -19.07
N TYR A 47 -0.08 -3.68 -19.42
CA TYR A 47 -0.12 -4.67 -20.51
C TYR A 47 0.13 -4.04 -21.88
N GLU A 48 -0.44 -2.85 -22.11
CA GLU A 48 -0.43 -2.13 -23.39
C GLU A 48 0.02 -0.67 -23.19
N GLY A 49 0.47 -0.01 -24.27
CA GLY A 49 0.88 1.40 -24.29
C GLY A 49 2.37 1.60 -24.58
N GLU A 50 2.90 2.80 -24.29
CA GLU A 50 4.31 3.15 -24.56
C GLU A 50 5.30 2.32 -23.72
N HIS A 51 5.07 2.25 -22.41
CA HIS A 51 5.85 1.44 -21.47
C HIS A 51 5.00 0.27 -20.97
N SER A 52 5.13 -0.89 -21.62
CA SER A 52 4.19 -1.99 -21.49
C SER A 52 4.83 -3.36 -21.73
N PHE A 53 4.18 -4.42 -21.24
CA PHE A 53 4.60 -5.80 -21.47
C PHE A 53 4.53 -6.19 -22.95
N GLU A 54 3.57 -5.67 -23.73
CA GLU A 54 3.48 -5.95 -25.17
C GLU A 54 4.72 -5.48 -25.96
N ASN A 55 5.48 -4.52 -25.46
CA ASN A 55 6.68 -4.02 -26.12
C ASN A 55 7.96 -4.79 -25.72
N LEU A 56 7.86 -5.76 -24.80
CA LEU A 56 8.97 -6.55 -24.26
C LEU A 56 8.93 -8.00 -24.76
N GLN A 57 9.13 -8.18 -26.07
CA GLN A 57 8.92 -9.46 -26.77
C GLN A 57 10.18 -10.35 -26.86
N ASP A 58 11.36 -9.80 -26.57
CA ASP A 58 12.62 -10.54 -26.61
C ASP A 58 13.64 -10.06 -25.57
N ALA A 59 14.70 -10.83 -25.36
CA ALA A 59 15.72 -10.51 -24.36
C ALA A 59 16.37 -9.13 -24.59
N ALA A 60 16.58 -8.72 -25.84
CA ALA A 60 17.21 -7.44 -26.14
C ALA A 60 16.29 -6.26 -25.75
N SER A 61 14.99 -6.38 -25.99
CA SER A 61 13.99 -5.39 -25.59
C SER A 61 13.88 -5.26 -24.06
N VAL A 62 13.90 -6.38 -23.33
CA VAL A 62 13.89 -6.41 -21.85
C VAL A 62 15.15 -5.74 -21.30
N ILE A 63 16.33 -6.12 -21.77
CA ILE A 63 17.60 -5.54 -21.31
C ILE A 63 17.63 -4.04 -21.60
N LYS A 64 17.29 -3.61 -22.81
CA LYS A 64 17.26 -2.18 -23.18
C LYS A 64 16.29 -1.38 -22.30
N PHE A 65 15.13 -1.94 -21.98
CA PHE A 65 14.16 -1.30 -21.09
C PHE A 65 14.73 -1.13 -19.68
N PHE A 66 15.37 -2.17 -19.12
CA PHE A 66 16.03 -2.08 -17.81
C PHE A 66 17.28 -1.20 -17.81
N GLU A 67 18.07 -1.16 -18.87
CA GLU A 67 19.20 -0.22 -19.01
C GLU A 67 18.72 1.23 -18.98
N THR A 68 17.59 1.51 -19.64
CA THR A 68 17.03 2.87 -19.73
C THR A 68 16.40 3.30 -18.41
N HIS A 69 15.63 2.41 -17.77
CA HIS A 69 14.79 2.78 -16.64
C HIS A 69 15.29 2.26 -15.28
N PHE A 70 16.03 1.17 -15.22
CA PHE A 70 16.42 0.48 -13.98
C PHE A 70 17.91 0.08 -13.98
N ALA A 71 18.78 0.95 -14.50
CA ALA A 71 20.19 0.65 -14.76
C ALA A 71 20.97 0.17 -13.52
N ASP A 72 20.60 0.62 -12.34
CA ASP A 72 21.18 0.21 -11.06
C ASP A 72 20.71 -1.18 -10.63
N ALA A 73 19.40 -1.47 -10.75
CA ALA A 73 18.86 -2.80 -10.47
C ALA A 73 19.39 -3.85 -11.46
N LEU A 74 19.54 -3.50 -12.74
CA LEU A 74 20.05 -4.41 -13.77
C LEU A 74 21.43 -4.99 -13.41
N LYS A 75 22.29 -4.21 -12.74
CA LYS A 75 23.64 -4.65 -12.33
C LYS A 75 23.62 -5.84 -11.38
N VAL A 76 22.52 -6.05 -10.66
CA VAL A 76 22.37 -7.11 -9.66
C VAL A 76 21.36 -8.19 -10.07
N MET A 77 20.82 -8.12 -11.29
CA MET A 77 19.83 -9.06 -11.84
C MET A 77 20.35 -9.75 -13.12
N PRO A 78 21.40 -10.60 -13.03
CA PRO A 78 22.04 -11.19 -14.21
C PRO A 78 21.14 -12.15 -15.00
N HIS A 79 20.13 -12.76 -14.37
CA HIS A 79 19.20 -13.70 -15.00
C HIS A 79 17.90 -13.05 -15.48
N LEU A 80 17.82 -11.71 -15.46
CA LEU A 80 16.61 -10.95 -15.75
C LEU A 80 15.85 -11.43 -17.00
N SER A 81 16.54 -11.57 -18.14
CA SER A 81 15.87 -11.91 -19.39
C SER A 81 15.32 -13.33 -19.40
N GLU A 82 16.03 -14.28 -18.80
CA GLU A 82 15.59 -15.67 -18.67
C GLU A 82 14.34 -15.74 -17.79
N GLU A 83 14.44 -15.19 -16.58
CA GLU A 83 13.33 -15.16 -15.61
C GLU A 83 12.10 -14.41 -16.14
N PHE A 84 12.29 -13.37 -16.96
CA PHE A 84 11.19 -12.60 -17.54
C PHE A 84 10.32 -13.44 -18.48
N PHE A 85 10.91 -14.34 -19.27
CA PHE A 85 10.17 -15.19 -20.21
C PHE A 85 9.77 -16.54 -19.64
N GLU A 86 10.51 -17.06 -18.65
CA GLU A 86 10.14 -18.29 -17.95
C GLU A 86 8.93 -18.09 -17.03
N ASN A 87 8.84 -16.93 -16.38
CA ASN A 87 7.79 -16.66 -15.42
C ASN A 87 6.60 -15.95 -16.07
N PRO A 88 5.36 -16.48 -15.95
CA PRO A 88 4.19 -15.86 -16.57
C PRO A 88 3.86 -14.51 -15.94
N THR A 89 3.32 -13.61 -16.75
CA THR A 89 2.81 -12.31 -16.28
C THR A 89 1.51 -12.51 -15.48
N GLY A 90 1.53 -12.09 -14.21
CA GLY A 90 0.34 -12.10 -13.35
C GLY A 90 -0.63 -10.97 -13.67
N SER A 91 -1.92 -11.18 -13.37
CA SER A 91 -2.96 -10.16 -13.48
C SER A 91 -3.36 -9.65 -12.11
N LEU A 92 -3.58 -8.34 -12.00
CA LEU A 92 -3.97 -7.67 -10.78
C LEU A 92 -5.41 -7.19 -10.92
N VAL A 93 -6.25 -7.55 -9.94
CA VAL A 93 -7.65 -7.18 -9.92
C VAL A 93 -8.06 -6.67 -8.55
N THR A 94 -9.11 -5.86 -8.51
CA THR A 94 -9.81 -5.52 -7.28
C THR A 94 -11.24 -6.01 -7.40
N VAL A 95 -11.64 -6.90 -6.48
CA VAL A 95 -13.00 -7.46 -6.44
C VAL A 95 -13.76 -6.79 -5.31
N ARG A 96 -14.97 -6.31 -5.62
CA ARG A 96 -15.94 -5.86 -4.62
C ARG A 96 -17.24 -6.62 -4.87
N CYS A 97 -17.67 -7.41 -3.91
CA CYS A 97 -18.94 -8.14 -4.02
C CYS A 97 -19.76 -7.99 -2.73
N TYR A 98 -21.09 -8.11 -2.87
CA TYR A 98 -22.02 -8.14 -1.74
C TYR A 98 -23.33 -8.80 -2.22
N PRO A 99 -24.02 -9.60 -1.39
CA PRO A 99 -23.65 -10.03 -0.04
C PRO A 99 -22.48 -11.04 -0.04
N TRP A 100 -21.77 -11.15 1.09
CA TRP A 100 -20.73 -12.18 1.28
C TRP A 100 -21.31 -13.52 1.74
N VAL A 101 -22.59 -13.52 2.13
CA VAL A 101 -23.29 -14.68 2.67
C VAL A 101 -24.44 -15.06 1.74
N LYS A 102 -24.54 -16.36 1.43
CA LYS A 102 -25.65 -16.93 0.67
C LYS A 102 -26.41 -17.94 1.52
N GLU A 103 -27.70 -17.69 1.70
CA GLU A 103 -28.66 -18.59 2.38
C GLU A 103 -28.21 -19.10 3.76
N ASN A 104 -27.36 -18.32 4.46
CA ASN A 104 -26.74 -18.68 5.74
C ASN A 104 -25.98 -20.03 5.72
N LYS A 105 -25.56 -20.48 4.53
CA LYS A 105 -24.86 -21.76 4.31
C LYS A 105 -23.46 -21.58 3.76
N VAL A 106 -23.24 -20.50 3.01
CA VAL A 106 -21.95 -20.18 2.39
C VAL A 106 -21.56 -18.77 2.79
N CYS A 107 -20.31 -18.60 3.20
CA CYS A 107 -19.71 -17.32 3.54
C CYS A 107 -18.37 -17.17 2.80
N LEU A 108 -18.14 -16.00 2.22
CA LEU A 108 -16.86 -15.62 1.60
C LEU A 108 -16.00 -14.85 2.62
N LEU A 109 -14.69 -15.09 2.59
CA LEU A 109 -13.67 -14.40 3.40
C LEU A 109 -12.36 -14.29 2.60
N GLY A 110 -11.52 -13.31 2.96
CA GLY A 110 -10.27 -13.03 2.24
C GLY A 110 -10.50 -12.68 0.76
N ASP A 111 -9.59 -13.09 -0.11
CA ASP A 111 -9.63 -12.77 -1.53
C ASP A 111 -10.92 -13.23 -2.25
N ALA A 112 -11.58 -14.28 -1.75
CA ALA A 112 -12.88 -14.72 -2.30
C ALA A 112 -13.98 -13.66 -2.12
N ALA A 113 -13.87 -12.82 -1.08
CA ALA A 113 -14.81 -11.73 -0.78
C ALA A 113 -14.30 -10.36 -1.28
N HIS A 114 -12.99 -10.12 -1.19
CA HIS A 114 -12.38 -8.80 -1.43
C HIS A 114 -10.94 -8.88 -1.92
N ALA A 115 -10.66 -9.60 -3.00
CA ALA A 115 -9.33 -9.55 -3.63
C ALA A 115 -8.90 -8.10 -3.91
N ILE A 116 -7.71 -7.72 -3.45
CA ILE A 116 -7.15 -6.36 -3.60
C ILE A 116 -5.83 -6.39 -4.34
N VAL A 117 -5.50 -5.26 -4.96
CA VAL A 117 -4.16 -5.04 -5.53
C VAL A 117 -3.10 -5.03 -4.42
N PRO A 118 -1.87 -5.54 -4.68
CA PRO A 118 -0.89 -5.83 -3.63
C PRO A 118 -0.15 -4.59 -3.11
N PHE A 119 -0.52 -3.39 -3.54
CA PHE A 119 0.27 -2.18 -3.33
C PHE A 119 0.31 -1.70 -1.88
N TYR A 120 -0.51 -2.25 -0.98
CA TYR A 120 -0.40 -1.99 0.47
C TYR A 120 0.19 -3.17 1.26
N GLY A 121 0.40 -4.35 0.64
CA GLY A 121 0.83 -5.55 1.37
C GLY A 121 -0.21 -6.09 2.37
N GLN A 122 -1.50 -5.81 2.17
CA GLN A 122 -2.55 -6.05 3.16
C GLN A 122 -3.54 -7.17 2.81
N GLY A 123 -3.43 -7.82 1.65
CA GLY A 123 -4.37 -8.88 1.25
C GLY A 123 -4.41 -10.04 2.25
N MET A 124 -3.23 -10.64 2.52
CA MET A 124 -3.08 -11.69 3.54
C MET A 124 -3.52 -11.22 4.93
N ASN A 125 -3.07 -10.04 5.36
CA ASN A 125 -3.38 -9.49 6.69
C ASN A 125 -4.88 -9.26 6.88
N SER A 126 -5.56 -8.67 5.89
CA SER A 126 -7.01 -8.48 5.91
C SER A 126 -7.77 -9.81 5.88
N GLY A 127 -7.28 -10.81 5.14
CA GLY A 127 -7.85 -12.15 5.13
C GLY A 127 -7.70 -12.87 6.49
N PHE A 128 -6.57 -12.70 7.18
CA PHE A 128 -6.41 -13.20 8.55
C PHE A 128 -7.29 -12.45 9.55
N GLU A 129 -7.43 -11.14 9.41
CA GLU A 129 -8.33 -10.34 10.23
C GLU A 129 -9.79 -10.79 10.08
N ASP A 130 -10.22 -11.20 8.88
CA ASP A 130 -11.55 -11.80 8.69
C ASP A 130 -11.73 -13.08 9.51
N CYS A 131 -10.74 -13.98 9.52
CA CYS A 131 -10.79 -15.21 10.31
C CYS A 131 -10.94 -14.90 11.82
N SER A 132 -10.16 -13.94 12.32
CA SER A 132 -10.24 -13.49 13.71
C SER A 132 -11.60 -12.88 14.03
N ALA A 133 -12.10 -11.96 13.20
CA ALA A 133 -13.39 -11.32 13.41
C ALA A 133 -14.55 -12.33 13.40
N LEU A 134 -14.54 -13.29 12.47
CA LEU A 134 -15.53 -14.36 12.43
C LEU A 134 -15.51 -15.19 13.72
N HIS A 135 -14.31 -15.58 14.18
CA HIS A 135 -14.15 -16.34 15.41
C HIS A 135 -14.66 -15.58 16.64
N GLU A 136 -14.35 -14.29 16.77
CA GLU A 136 -14.81 -13.46 17.90
C GLU A 136 -16.34 -13.31 17.95
N ILE A 137 -17.02 -13.35 16.81
CA ILE A 137 -18.49 -13.35 16.75
C ILE A 137 -19.03 -14.73 17.19
N MET A 138 -18.39 -15.82 16.74
CA MET A 138 -18.77 -17.19 17.12
C MET A 138 -18.64 -17.46 18.62
N GLU A 139 -17.72 -16.79 19.32
CA GLU A 139 -17.60 -16.91 20.78
C GLU A 139 -18.79 -16.30 21.55
N LYS A 140 -19.55 -15.41 20.91
CA LYS A 140 -20.65 -14.64 21.55
C LYS A 140 -22.03 -15.08 21.08
N GLU A 141 -22.12 -15.76 19.95
CA GLU A 141 -23.37 -16.14 19.29
C GLU A 141 -23.25 -17.56 18.73
N ASN A 142 -24.33 -18.35 18.80
CA ASN A 142 -24.38 -19.73 18.34
C ASN A 142 -25.29 -19.93 17.12
N ASP A 143 -26.11 -18.94 16.77
CA ASP A 143 -26.94 -18.96 15.57
C ASP A 143 -26.15 -18.47 14.34
N TRP A 144 -25.81 -19.40 13.45
CA TRP A 144 -25.10 -19.13 12.19
C TRP A 144 -25.76 -18.03 11.33
N THR A 145 -27.08 -17.89 11.36
CA THR A 145 -27.75 -16.80 10.64
C THR A 145 -27.30 -15.44 11.18
N LYS A 146 -27.24 -15.30 12.50
CA LYS A 146 -26.80 -14.05 13.15
C LYS A 146 -25.31 -13.84 13.02
N ILE A 147 -24.50 -14.90 13.22
CA ILE A 147 -23.04 -14.85 13.08
C ILE A 147 -22.65 -14.32 11.71
N LEU A 148 -23.19 -14.93 10.64
CA LEU A 148 -22.83 -14.56 9.27
C LEU A 148 -23.40 -13.19 8.88
N THR A 149 -24.60 -12.83 9.37
CA THR A 149 -25.18 -11.50 9.17
C THR A 149 -24.33 -10.41 9.83
N GLN A 150 -23.85 -10.65 11.05
CA GLN A 150 -22.99 -9.73 11.77
C GLN A 150 -21.61 -9.63 11.10
N PHE A 151 -21.00 -10.76 10.76
CA PHE A 151 -19.68 -10.82 10.13
C PHE A 151 -19.61 -9.97 8.84
N GLN A 152 -20.53 -10.20 7.88
CA GLN A 152 -20.49 -9.44 6.63
C GLN A 152 -20.79 -7.95 6.84
N LYS A 153 -21.61 -7.60 7.85
CA LYS A 153 -21.89 -6.20 8.18
C LYS A 153 -20.68 -5.50 8.77
N GLU A 154 -19.90 -6.18 9.60
CA GLU A 154 -18.70 -5.64 10.24
C GLU A 154 -17.51 -5.59 9.28
N ARG A 155 -17.32 -6.62 8.46
CA ARG A 155 -16.12 -6.77 7.61
C ARG A 155 -16.23 -6.15 6.23
N LYS A 156 -17.43 -6.02 5.65
CA LYS A 156 -17.60 -5.40 4.32
C LYS A 156 -17.03 -3.97 4.23
N PRO A 157 -17.30 -3.05 5.18
CA PRO A 157 -16.72 -1.72 5.13
C PRO A 157 -15.18 -1.74 5.22
N ALA A 158 -14.61 -2.66 6.00
CA ALA A 158 -13.17 -2.83 6.12
C ALA A 158 -12.53 -3.37 4.83
N GLY A 159 -13.13 -4.40 4.21
CA GLY A 159 -12.70 -4.95 2.92
C GLY A 159 -12.74 -3.94 1.78
N ASP A 160 -13.78 -3.11 1.71
CA ASP A 160 -13.84 -2.01 0.73
C ASP A 160 -12.77 -0.95 0.99
N ALA A 161 -12.61 -0.55 2.25
CA ALA A 161 -11.67 0.48 2.62
C ALA A 161 -10.23 0.07 2.32
N ILE A 162 -9.84 -1.18 2.57
CA ILE A 162 -8.49 -1.64 2.25
C ILE A 162 -8.25 -1.74 0.74
N ALA A 163 -9.28 -2.08 -0.04
CA ALA A 163 -9.22 -2.02 -1.50
C ALA A 163 -8.94 -0.60 -2.01
N ASP A 164 -9.63 0.40 -1.45
CA ASP A 164 -9.41 1.81 -1.79
C ASP A 164 -8.02 2.30 -1.36
N LEU A 165 -7.61 1.96 -0.13
CA LEU A 165 -6.28 2.29 0.40
C LEU A 165 -5.17 1.71 -0.48
N ALA A 166 -5.29 0.46 -0.92
CA ALA A 166 -4.31 -0.19 -1.80
C ALA A 166 -4.21 0.51 -3.16
N LEU A 167 -5.35 0.91 -3.75
CA LEU A 167 -5.34 1.69 -4.99
C LEU A 167 -4.72 3.08 -4.81
N TYR A 168 -4.98 3.76 -3.69
CA TYR A 168 -4.35 5.05 -3.40
C TYR A 168 -2.84 4.91 -3.19
N ASN A 169 -2.40 3.85 -2.52
CA ASN A 169 -0.97 3.63 -2.28
C ASN A 169 -0.21 3.31 -3.57
N PHE A 170 -0.86 2.69 -4.56
CA PHE A 170 -0.29 2.55 -5.89
C PHE A 170 0.09 3.90 -6.49
N ILE A 171 -0.83 4.87 -6.47
CA ILE A 171 -0.60 6.22 -7.00
C ILE A 171 0.52 6.90 -6.20
N GLU A 172 0.49 6.77 -4.87
CA GLU A 172 1.51 7.36 -3.98
C GLU A 172 2.92 6.83 -4.29
N MET A 173 3.10 5.50 -4.31
CA MET A 173 4.39 4.85 -4.59
C MET A 173 4.88 5.10 -6.01
N ARG A 174 3.96 5.15 -6.98
CA ARG A 174 4.29 5.24 -8.40
C ARG A 174 4.64 6.68 -8.82
N ASP A 175 3.84 7.66 -8.38
CA ASP A 175 3.86 9.02 -8.94
C ASP A 175 4.49 10.06 -8.00
N LEU A 176 4.32 9.91 -6.68
CA LEU A 176 4.49 11.04 -5.76
C LEU A 176 5.80 11.03 -4.97
N VAL A 177 6.44 9.87 -4.81
CA VAL A 177 7.68 9.74 -4.01
C VAL A 177 8.86 10.59 -4.53
N GLY A 178 8.81 11.02 -5.80
CA GLY A 178 9.79 11.95 -6.38
C GLY A 178 9.36 13.43 -6.38
N ASP A 179 8.13 13.76 -6.00
CA ASP A 179 7.59 15.12 -6.04
C ASP A 179 8.02 15.93 -4.80
N LYS A 180 8.65 17.08 -5.02
CA LYS A 180 9.11 17.98 -3.95
C LYS A 180 7.98 18.45 -3.02
N LYS A 181 6.78 18.72 -3.53
CA LYS A 181 5.62 19.13 -2.72
C LYS A 181 5.13 17.97 -1.86
N PHE A 182 5.12 16.77 -2.42
CA PHE A 182 4.77 15.57 -1.67
C PHE A 182 5.79 15.28 -0.56
N LEU A 183 7.09 15.41 -0.83
CA LEU A 183 8.14 15.27 0.18
C LEU A 183 8.02 16.32 1.30
N LEU A 184 7.73 17.58 0.97
CA LEU A 184 7.48 18.63 1.96
C LEU A 184 6.26 18.29 2.82
N ARG A 185 5.16 17.85 2.20
CA ARG A 185 3.97 17.40 2.90
C ARG A 185 4.28 16.29 3.90
N LYS A 186 4.97 15.22 3.46
CA LYS A 186 5.36 14.11 4.35
C LYS A 186 6.28 14.57 5.47
N LYS A 187 7.15 15.55 5.22
CA LYS A 187 8.00 16.16 6.23
C LYS A 187 7.19 16.89 7.32
N ILE A 188 6.15 17.63 6.93
CA ILE A 188 5.23 18.30 7.87
C ILE A 188 4.44 17.25 8.66
N GLU A 189 3.86 16.26 7.98
CA GLU A 189 3.09 15.18 8.62
C GLU A 189 3.94 14.43 9.65
N ALA A 190 5.20 14.10 9.32
CA ALA A 190 6.12 13.43 10.23
C ALA A 190 6.47 14.28 11.45
N TRP A 191 6.86 15.54 11.24
CA TRP A 191 7.18 16.46 12.34
C TRP A 191 5.99 16.70 13.27
N PHE A 192 4.79 16.90 12.71
CA PHE A 192 3.61 17.12 13.52
C PHE A 192 3.25 15.84 14.31
N SER A 193 3.32 14.67 13.68
CA SER A 193 3.04 13.40 14.34
C SER A 193 4.03 13.07 15.46
N GLU A 194 5.31 13.40 15.31
CA GLU A 194 6.33 13.20 16.35
C GLU A 194 6.00 14.01 17.62
N LYS A 195 5.45 15.21 17.46
CA LYS A 195 5.07 16.09 18.57
C LYS A 195 3.68 15.79 19.15
N HIS A 196 2.75 15.35 18.30
CA HIS A 196 1.31 15.23 18.57
C HIS A 196 0.75 13.85 18.19
N SER A 197 1.43 12.78 18.62
CA SER A 197 1.06 11.40 18.27
C SER A 197 -0.30 10.97 18.83
N ASP A 198 -0.81 11.67 19.85
CA ASP A 198 -2.12 11.46 20.46
C ASP A 198 -3.26 11.90 19.54
N VAL A 199 -3.06 12.95 18.74
CA VAL A 199 -4.10 13.49 17.83
C VAL A 199 -3.82 13.19 16.35
N TRP A 200 -2.56 12.95 15.96
CA TRP A 200 -2.18 12.69 14.59
C TRP A 200 -1.32 11.43 14.44
N ILE A 201 -1.96 10.37 13.92
CA ILE A 201 -1.31 9.11 13.57
C ILE A 201 -1.29 9.02 12.03
N PRO A 202 -0.14 8.82 11.37
CA PRO A 202 -0.08 8.70 9.92
C PRO A 202 -0.97 7.56 9.41
N GLN A 203 -1.59 7.74 8.24
CA GLN A 203 -2.47 6.75 7.64
C GLN A 203 -1.78 5.38 7.44
N TYR A 204 -0.53 5.40 7.00
CA TYR A 204 0.29 4.19 6.90
C TYR A 204 0.43 3.47 8.25
N SER A 205 0.71 4.21 9.33
CA SER A 205 0.86 3.62 10.66
C SER A 205 -0.45 3.06 11.21
N MET A 206 -1.58 3.72 10.95
CA MET A 206 -2.89 3.19 11.34
C MET A 206 -3.20 1.86 10.66
N VAL A 207 -2.87 1.72 9.38
CA VAL A 207 -3.15 0.50 8.60
C VAL A 207 -2.15 -0.62 8.91
N THR A 208 -0.86 -0.31 9.07
CA THR A 208 0.21 -1.32 9.13
C THR A 208 0.58 -1.73 10.55
N PHE A 209 0.44 -0.82 11.53
CA PHE A 209 0.98 -1.01 12.90
C PHE A 209 -0.10 -0.92 13.98
N SER A 210 -1.38 -1.06 13.63
CA SER A 210 -2.49 -1.03 14.59
C SER A 210 -3.62 -1.97 14.17
N HIS A 211 -4.61 -2.13 15.05
CA HIS A 211 -5.87 -2.83 14.76
C HIS A 211 -7.05 -1.85 14.55
N ILE A 212 -6.76 -0.59 14.18
CA ILE A 212 -7.81 0.36 13.81
C ILE A 212 -8.50 -0.18 12.54
N PRO A 213 -9.85 -0.30 12.53
CA PRO A 213 -10.56 -0.80 11.35
C PRO A 213 -10.23 0.03 10.10
N TYR A 214 -10.01 -0.62 8.96
CA TYR A 214 -9.55 0.06 7.74
C TYR A 214 -10.44 1.22 7.30
N HIS A 215 -11.76 1.12 7.48
CA HIS A 215 -12.69 2.19 7.15
C HIS A 215 -12.55 3.42 8.07
N HIS A 216 -12.16 3.23 9.34
CA HIS A 216 -11.78 4.33 10.23
C HIS A 216 -10.44 4.94 9.82
N ALA A 217 -9.44 4.12 9.48
CA ALA A 217 -8.15 4.61 9.01
C ALA A 217 -8.28 5.40 7.69
N LEU A 218 -9.14 4.94 6.77
CA LEU A 218 -9.46 5.64 5.53
C LEU A 218 -10.14 6.99 5.79
N ALA A 219 -11.18 7.02 6.64
CA ALA A 219 -11.88 8.25 6.99
C ALA A 219 -10.96 9.27 7.69
N LYS A 220 -10.16 8.82 8.67
CA LYS A 220 -9.19 9.67 9.38
C LYS A 220 -8.09 10.16 8.44
N GLY A 221 -7.59 9.32 7.54
CA GLY A 221 -6.62 9.71 6.51
C GLY A 221 -7.17 10.75 5.53
N LYS A 222 -8.46 10.66 5.15
CA LYS A 222 -9.12 11.68 4.32
C LYS A 222 -9.19 13.04 5.05
N MET A 223 -9.62 13.03 6.31
CA MET A 223 -9.64 14.24 7.14
C MET A 223 -8.23 14.86 7.27
N GLN A 224 -7.23 14.05 7.64
CA GLN A 224 -5.85 14.49 7.73
C GLN A 224 -5.37 15.09 6.41
N ARG A 225 -5.79 14.49 5.29
CA ARG A 225 -5.43 14.99 3.97
C ARG A 225 -5.99 16.38 3.69
N GLU A 226 -7.27 16.59 3.97
CA GLU A 226 -7.95 17.88 3.80
C GLU A 226 -7.31 18.98 4.66
N ILE A 227 -6.92 18.66 5.90
CA ILE A 227 -6.21 19.60 6.77
C ILE A 227 -4.85 19.97 6.15
N MET A 228 -4.10 18.97 5.70
CA MET A 228 -2.78 19.19 5.13
C MET A 228 -2.85 19.93 3.78
N ASP A 229 -3.91 19.75 3.00
CA ASP A 229 -4.14 20.51 1.76
C ASP A 229 -4.30 22.01 2.03
N LYS A 230 -4.87 22.40 3.18
CA LYS A 230 -4.93 23.80 3.63
C LYS A 230 -3.57 24.30 4.12
N VAL A 231 -2.86 23.50 4.91
CA VAL A 231 -1.52 23.86 5.42
C VAL A 231 -0.53 24.08 4.28
N MET A 232 -0.57 23.23 3.26
CA MET A 232 0.29 23.35 2.07
C MET A 232 -0.01 24.60 1.23
N GLN A 233 -1.10 25.32 1.47
CA GLN A 233 -1.44 26.61 0.83
C GLN A 233 -0.98 27.82 1.64
N MET A 234 -0.41 27.62 2.84
CA MET A 234 0.10 28.72 3.65
C MET A 234 1.25 29.45 2.92
N PRO A 235 1.30 30.79 2.97
CA PRO A 235 2.40 31.54 2.35
C PRO A 235 3.74 31.14 2.96
N ASP A 236 4.74 30.92 2.10
CA ASP A 236 6.12 30.57 2.48
C ASP A 236 6.25 29.26 3.28
N ILE A 237 5.32 28.31 3.05
CA ILE A 237 5.28 27.02 3.77
C ILE A 237 6.60 26.26 3.66
N GLU A 238 7.31 26.35 2.53
CA GLU A 238 8.60 25.70 2.31
C GLU A 238 9.66 26.10 3.35
N ASN A 239 9.61 27.34 3.84
CA ASN A 239 10.59 27.89 4.79
C ASN A 239 10.09 27.87 6.23
N LYS A 240 8.77 27.84 6.46
CA LYS A 240 8.16 27.89 7.81
C LYS A 240 7.43 26.61 8.24
N TRP A 241 7.59 25.51 7.51
CA TRP A 241 6.89 24.23 7.67
C TRP A 241 6.86 23.67 9.11
N ASN A 242 7.85 23.97 9.94
CA ASN A 242 7.98 23.54 11.34
C ASN A 242 7.77 24.65 12.38
N SER A 243 7.12 25.75 11.99
CA SER A 243 6.86 26.89 12.88
C SER A 243 5.63 26.66 13.77
N GLU A 244 5.56 27.40 14.87
CA GLU A 244 4.37 27.42 15.75
C GLU A 244 3.10 27.84 15.00
N GLU A 245 3.21 28.70 13.98
CA GLU A 245 2.08 29.11 13.15
C GLU A 245 1.45 27.89 12.43
N VAL A 246 2.29 27.05 11.82
CA VAL A 246 1.85 25.83 11.13
C VAL A 246 1.26 24.84 12.13
N GLU A 247 1.93 24.64 13.28
CA GLU A 247 1.46 23.75 14.34
C GLU A 247 0.06 24.13 14.84
N ASN A 248 -0.12 25.40 15.18
CA ASN A 248 -1.38 25.94 15.68
C ASN A 248 -2.48 25.87 14.62
N THR A 249 -2.14 26.03 13.34
CA THR A 249 -3.08 25.86 12.23
C THR A 249 -3.60 24.42 12.17
N ILE A 250 -2.72 23.42 12.23
CA ILE A 250 -3.11 22.00 12.23
C ILE A 250 -3.99 21.69 13.46
N LEU A 251 -3.58 22.14 14.65
CA LEU A 251 -4.35 21.94 15.89
C LEU A 251 -5.73 22.60 15.84
N SER A 252 -5.83 23.81 15.26
CA SER A 252 -7.11 24.51 15.10
C SER A 252 -8.04 23.74 14.17
N GLU A 253 -7.52 23.30 13.02
CA GLU A 253 -8.29 22.51 12.04
C GLU A 253 -8.78 21.18 12.63
N LEU A 254 -7.94 20.48 13.41
CA LEU A 254 -8.34 19.26 14.13
C LEU A 254 -9.50 19.51 15.11
N LYS A 255 -9.46 20.64 15.85
CA LYS A 255 -10.55 21.03 16.76
C LYS A 255 -11.84 21.32 16.00
N THR A 256 -11.76 22.02 14.87
CA THR A 256 -12.94 22.32 14.04
C THR A 256 -13.60 21.05 13.54
N VAL A 257 -12.82 20.06 13.06
CA VAL A 257 -13.38 18.78 12.63
C VAL A 257 -14.00 18.00 13.80
N SER A 258 -13.37 18.02 14.98
CA SER A 258 -13.92 17.36 16.16
C SER A 258 -15.24 17.97 16.66
N LEU A 259 -15.51 19.24 16.37
CA LEU A 259 -16.77 19.90 16.74
C LEU A 259 -17.89 19.69 15.70
N ALA A 260 -17.54 19.27 14.49
CA ALA A 260 -18.47 19.07 13.39
C ALA A 260 -19.02 17.63 13.29
N ASN A 261 -18.37 16.67 13.97
CA ASN A 261 -18.76 15.26 14.04
C ASN A 261 -19.36 14.92 15.41
#